data_AF-A0A381UQZ2-F1
#
_entry.id   AF-A0A381UQZ2-F1
#
_cell.length_a   1.000
_cell.length_b   1.000
_cell.length_c   1.000
_cell.angle_alpha   90.00
_cell.angle_beta   90.00
_cell.angle_gamma   90.00
#
_symmetry.space_group_name_H-M   'P 1'
#
loop_
_entity.id
_entity.type
_entity.pdbx_description
1 polymer ?
#
loop_
_entity_poly.entity_id
_entity_poly.type
_entity_poly.pdbx_seq_one_letter_code
_entity_poly.pdbx_strand_id
1 'polypeptide(L)' 'MGLTNKKWVLKTRPRGLVETSNFELIEEAVPELNEGDILIQTEYLSVDPTQRMWLTDIPGYLPPIQIDEVIRSGGMG' A
#
# COMPACT_ATOMS: atom_id res chain seq x y z
N MET A 1 14.63 17.66 -10.75
CA MET A 1 14.52 16.25 -10.30
C MET A 1 13.15 16.14 -9.66
N GLY A 2 12.25 15.33 -10.20
CA GLY A 2 10.89 15.18 -9.67
C GLY A 2 10.89 14.47 -8.32
N LEU A 3 9.82 14.64 -7.54
CA LEU A 3 9.61 13.87 -6.32
C LEU A 3 9.24 12.43 -6.70
N THR A 4 9.75 11.47 -5.93
CA THR A 4 9.48 10.04 -6.11
C THR A 4 8.68 9.53 -4.92
N ASN A 5 7.55 8.87 -5.19
CA ASN A 5 6.73 8.19 -4.20
C ASN A 5 7.12 6.71 -4.11
N LYS A 6 7.20 6.18 -2.90
CA LYS A 6 7.52 4.76 -2.64
C LYS A 6 6.28 4.03 -2.19
N LYS A 7 6.00 2.87 -2.80
CA LYS A 7 4.81 2.07 -2.53
C LYS A 7 5.18 0.62 -2.26
N TRP A 8 4.68 0.06 -1.16
CA TRP A 8 4.64 -1.39 -1.00
C TRP A 8 3.45 -1.94 -1.78
N VAL A 9 3.68 -2.88 -2.69
CA VAL A 9 2.64 -3.56 -3.47
C VAL A 9 2.59 -5.05 -3.13
N LEU A 10 1.41 -5.64 -3.23
CA LEU A 10 1.21 -7.08 -3.01
C LEU A 10 1.64 -7.88 -4.26
N LYS A 11 2.64 -8.75 -4.14
CA LYS A 11 3.09 -9.61 -5.25
C LYS A 11 2.56 -11.03 -5.20
N THR A 12 2.41 -11.58 -4.00
CA THR A 12 1.86 -12.92 -3.83
C THR A 12 1.02 -12.99 -2.58
N ARG A 13 -0.04 -13.81 -2.58
CA ARG A 13 -0.86 -14.01 -1.38
C ARG A 13 -0.08 -14.84 -0.34
N PRO A 14 0.03 -14.37 0.91
CA PRO A 14 0.70 -15.12 1.97
C PRO A 14 0.04 -16.47 2.22
N ARG A 15 0.84 -17.54 2.25
CA ARG A 15 0.42 -18.88 2.68
C ARG A 15 0.96 -19.14 4.09
N GLY A 16 0.09 -19.05 5.10
CA GLY A 16 0.52 -19.07 6.50
C GLY A 16 0.93 -17.69 7.00
N LEU A 17 2.15 -17.57 7.53
CA LEU A 17 2.72 -16.29 7.98
C LEU A 17 3.00 -15.38 6.78
N VAL A 18 3.03 -14.08 7.06
CA VAL A 18 3.39 -13.06 6.08
C VAL A 18 4.90 -13.06 5.92
N GLU A 19 5.36 -13.06 4.67
CA GLU A 19 6.77 -13.02 4.31
C GLU A 19 7.11 -11.74 3.55
N THR A 20 8.35 -11.29 3.63
CA THR A 20 8.84 -10.14 2.86
C THR A 20 8.72 -10.36 1.35
N SER A 21 8.85 -11.61 0.89
CA SER A 21 8.66 -12.05 -0.49
C SER A 21 7.25 -11.79 -1.02
N ASN A 22 6.26 -11.58 -0.14
CA ASN A 22 4.89 -11.28 -0.55
C ASN A 22 4.73 -9.86 -1.09
N PHE A 23 5.73 -9.00 -0.91
CA PHE A 23 5.65 -7.59 -1.26
C PHE A 23 6.83 -7.15 -2.11
N GLU A 24 6.64 -6.05 -2.85
CA GLU A 24 7.71 -5.33 -3.51
C GLU A 24 7.60 -3.84 -3.17
N LEU A 25 8.74 -3.18 -2.92
CA LEU A 25 8.81 -1.73 -2.81
C LEU A 25 9.07 -1.16 -4.21
N ILE A 26 8.07 -0.52 -4.79
CA ILE A 26 8.19 0.16 -6.07
C ILE A 26 8.33 1.67 -5.87
N GLU A 27 8.93 2.31 -6.85
CA GLU A 27 9.08 3.76 -6.92
C GLU A 27 8.33 4.30 -8.14
N GLU A 28 7.60 5.40 -7.96
CA GLU A 28 6.92 6.10 -9.05
C GLU A 28 7.15 7.61 -8.94
N ALA A 29 7.07 8.33 -10.06
CA ALA A 29 7.07 9.78 -10.02
C ALA A 29 5.79 10.30 -9.35
N VAL A 30 5.91 11.27 -8.45
CA VAL A 30 4.76 12.03 -7.95
C VAL A 30 4.14 12.78 -9.13
N PRO A 31 2.82 12.63 -9.37
CA PRO A 31 2.14 13.30 -10.48
C PRO A 31 2.13 14.83 -10.30
N GLU A 32 1.90 15.55 -11.39
CA GLU A 32 1.70 17.00 -11.33
C GLU A 32 0.45 17.33 -10.50
N LEU A 33 0.59 18.31 -9.61
CA LEU A 33 -0.50 18.79 -8.76
C LEU A 33 -1.33 19.83 -9.50
N ASN A 34 -2.65 19.74 -9.36
CA ASN A 34 -3.58 20.72 -9.88
C ASN A 34 -3.96 21.74 -8.81
N GLU A 35 -4.71 22.76 -9.21
CA GLU A 35 -5.28 23.73 -8.26
C GLU A 35 -6.22 23.04 -7.27
N GLY A 36 -5.92 23.22 -5.97
CA GLY A 36 -6.69 22.61 -4.87
C GLY A 36 -6.18 21.24 -4.41
N ASP A 37 -5.22 20.64 -5.11
CA ASP A 37 -4.57 19.41 -4.65
C ASP A 37 -3.67 19.67 -3.44
N ILE A 38 -3.53 18.66 -2.59
CA ILE A 38 -2.55 18.64 -1.51
C ILE A 38 -1.60 17.46 -1.68
N LEU A 39 -0.32 17.70 -1.43
CA LEU A 39 0.70 16.65 -1.34
C LEU A 39 1.08 16.45 0.11
N ILE A 40 0.95 15.22 0.59
CA ILE A 40 1.28 14.83 1.96
C ILE A 40 2.50 13.92 1.94
N GLN A 41 3.55 14.30 2.67
CA GLN A 41 4.67 13.39 2.95
C GLN A 41 4.29 12.54 4.16
N THR A 42 3.99 11.26 3.93
CA THR A 42 3.62 10.35 5.03
C THR A 42 4.83 10.03 5.89
N GLU A 43 4.79 10.43 7.16
CA GLU A 43 5.85 10.19 8.17
C GLU A 43 5.57 8.94 9.01
N TYR A 44 4.29 8.59 9.18
CA TYR A 44 3.86 7.43 9.98
C TYR A 44 2.85 6.58 9.21
N LEU A 45 2.99 5.26 9.31
CA LEU A 45 2.06 4.27 8.77
C LEU A 45 1.55 3.37 9.90
N SER A 46 0.25 3.09 9.90
CA SER A 46 -0.37 2.14 10.80
C SER A 46 -0.15 0.70 10.31
N VAL A 47 0.16 -0.20 11.24
CA VAL A 47 0.26 -1.64 10.98
C VAL A 47 -0.75 -2.33 11.87
N ASP A 48 -1.80 -2.85 11.25
CA ASP A 48 -3.00 -3.34 11.94
C ASP A 48 -3.25 -4.82 11.62
N PRO A 49 -3.74 -5.64 12.57
CA PRO A 49 -4.11 -7.03 12.30
C PRO A 49 -5.09 -7.21 11.13
N THR A 50 -5.96 -6.22 10.91
CA THR A 50 -6.92 -6.20 9.80
C THR A 50 -6.24 -6.28 8.43
N GLN A 51 -5.01 -5.76 8.28
CA GLN A 51 -4.25 -5.88 7.03
C GLN A 51 -4.08 -7.34 6.61
N ARG A 52 -3.95 -8.27 7.55
CA ARG A 52 -3.83 -9.71 7.24
C ARG A 52 -5.02 -10.23 6.44
N MET A 53 -6.22 -9.73 6.72
CA MET A 53 -7.45 -10.13 6.03
C MET A 53 -7.46 -9.61 4.60
N TRP A 54 -7.02 -8.37 4.38
CA TRP A 54 -6.97 -7.75 3.05
C TRP A 54 -5.97 -8.42 2.11
N LEU A 55 -4.95 -9.12 2.63
CA LEU A 55 -3.99 -9.90 1.83
C LEU A 55 -4.57 -11.24 1.33
N THR A 56 -5.68 -11.71 1.91
CA THR A 56 -6.36 -12.95 1.49
C THR A 56 -7.41 -12.68 0.41
N ASP A 57 -7.65 -13.65 -0.47
CA ASP A 57 -8.70 -13.56 -1.49
C ASP A 57 -10.08 -13.98 -0.96
N ILE A 58 -10.38 -13.59 0.27
CA ILE A 58 -11.61 -13.98 0.95
C ILE A 58 -12.46 -12.72 1.09
N PRO A 59 -13.73 -12.73 0.66
CA PRO A 59 -14.63 -11.60 0.84
C PRO A 59 -14.71 -11.17 2.30
N GLY A 60 -14.43 -9.89 2.56
CA GLY A 60 -14.62 -9.23 3.84
C GLY A 60 -15.52 -8.00 3.68
N TYR A 61 -15.56 -7.14 4.70
CA TYR A 61 -16.29 -5.87 4.62
C TYR A 61 -15.68 -4.88 3.62
N LEU A 62 -14.39 -5.02 3.32
CA LEU A 62 -13.71 -4.36 2.20
C LEU A 62 -13.23 -5.42 1.21
N PRO A 63 -13.14 -5.07 -0.08
CA PRO A 63 -12.51 -5.92 -1.07
C PRO A 63 -11.05 -6.25 -0.70
N PRO A 64 -10.58 -7.47 -1.02
CA PRO A 64 -9.17 -7.83 -0.95
C PRO A 64 -8.29 -6.88 -1.76
N ILE A 65 -7.07 -6.70 -1.29
CA ILE A 65 -6.00 -6.08 -2.08
C ILE A 65 -5.64 -7.08 -3.19
N GLN A 66 -5.63 -6.59 -4.42
CA GLN A 66 -5.29 -7.38 -5.60
C GLN A 66 -3.77 -7.49 -5.78
N ILE A 67 -3.33 -8.44 -6.59
CA ILE A 67 -1.92 -8.51 -6.98
C ILE A 67 -1.56 -7.23 -7.73
N ASP A 68 -0.36 -6.72 -7.45
CA ASP A 68 0.19 -5.44 -7.91
C ASP A 68 -0.50 -4.18 -7.37
N GLU A 69 -1.45 -4.31 -6.43
CA GLU A 69 -2.07 -3.18 -5.74
C GLU A 69 -1.26 -2.76 -4.50
N VAL A 70 -1.33 -1.47 -4.15
CA VAL A 70 -0.67 -0.89 -2.97
C VAL A 70 -1.26 -1.47 -1.68
N ILE A 71 -0.39 -1.75 -0.71
CA ILE A 71 -0.80 -2.17 0.62
C ILE A 71 -1.56 -1.05 1.33
N ARG A 72 -2.82 -1.32 1.66
CA ARG A 72 -3.69 -0.38 2.37
C ARG A 72 -3.22 -0.19 3.82
N SER A 73 -3.11 1.06 4.24
CA SER A 73 -2.76 1.47 5.60
C SER A 73 -3.32 2.86 5.90
N GLY A 74 -3.50 3.20 7.17
CA GLY A 74 -3.67 4.59 7.59
C GLY A 74 -2.31 5.28 7.68
N GLY A 75 -2.22 6.52 7.17
CA GLY A 75 -1.00 7.32 7.21
C GLY A 75 -1.19 8.66 7.94
N MET A 76 -0.13 9.20 8.52
CA MET A 76 -0.07 10.57 9.01
C MET A 76 1.19 11.27 8.50
N GLY A 77 1.06 12.55 8.17
CA GLY A 77 2.09 13.44 7.63
C GLY A 77 1.62 14.89 7.64
#